data_AF-A0A4R8LBI9-F1
#
_entry.id   AF-A0A4R8LBI9-F1
#
_cell.length_a   1.000
_cell.length_b   1.000
_cell.length_c   1.000
_cell.angle_alpha   90.00
_cell.angle_beta   90.00
_cell.angle_gamma   90.00
#
_symmetry.space_group_name_H-M   'P 1'
#
loop_
_entity.id
_entity.type
_entity.pdbx_description
1 polymer ?
#
loop_
_entity_poly.entity_id
_entity_poly.type
_entity_poly.pdbx_seq_one_letter_code
_entity_poly.pdbx_strand_id
1 'polypeptide(L)' 'MPDLAYPDARGARPDNLQEALEFHVAVHRAAFLDADIYRLLVEVASLLEPASELNDEAVVDKRLAAEFDSARDSLRA' A
#
# COMPACT_ATOMS: atom_id res chain seq x y z
N MET A 1 -22.72 7.61 -6.48
CA MET A 1 -21.58 8.48 -6.12
C MET A 1 -20.48 8.19 -7.13
N PRO A 2 -19.96 9.19 -7.86
CA PRO A 2 -18.86 8.97 -8.80
C PRO A 2 -17.59 8.56 -8.04
N ASP A 3 -16.78 7.71 -8.64
CA ASP A 3 -15.44 7.38 -8.11
C ASP A 3 -14.57 8.64 -8.25
N LEU A 4 -14.26 9.26 -7.12
CA LEU A 4 -13.45 10.49 -7.09
C LEU A 4 -11.95 10.20 -7.18
N ALA A 5 -11.53 8.97 -6.85
CA ALA A 5 -10.14 8.56 -6.97
C ALA A 5 -9.79 8.23 -8.43
N TYR A 6 -10.74 7.65 -9.17
CA TYR A 6 -10.58 7.28 -10.58
C TYR A 6 -11.77 7.71 -11.44
N PRO A 7 -11.93 9.02 -11.70
CA PRO A 7 -13.09 9.56 -12.43
C PRO A 7 -13.20 9.05 -13.87
N ASP A 8 -12.09 8.61 -14.46
CA ASP A 8 -12.02 8.07 -15.82
C ASP A 8 -12.13 6.53 -15.89
N ALA A 9 -12.33 5.83 -14.76
CA ALA A 9 -12.44 4.37 -14.75
C ALA A 9 -13.66 3.91 -15.55
N ARG A 10 -13.44 3.29 -16.72
CA ARG A 10 -14.48 2.84 -17.67
C ARG A 10 -14.87 1.37 -17.53
N GLY A 11 -14.54 0.74 -16.38
CA GLY A 11 -14.92 -0.65 -16.07
C GLY A 11 -14.00 -1.73 -16.67
N ALA A 12 -12.84 -1.37 -17.21
CA ALA A 12 -11.81 -2.33 -17.60
C ALA A 12 -10.90 -2.65 -16.42
N ARG A 13 -10.64 -3.94 -16.18
CA ARG A 13 -9.65 -4.37 -15.19
C ARG A 13 -8.24 -3.99 -15.70
N PRO A 14 -7.40 -3.32 -14.89
CA PRO A 14 -6.03 -3.03 -15.26
C PRO A 14 -5.19 -4.31 -15.43
N ASP A 15 -4.27 -4.31 -16.40
CA ASP A 15 -3.37 -5.44 -16.66
C ASP A 15 -2.42 -5.71 -15.48
N ASN A 16 -2.09 -4.68 -14.71
CA ASN A 16 -1.23 -4.74 -13.53
C ASN A 16 -2.02 -4.89 -12.21
N LEU A 17 -3.30 -5.30 -12.25
CA LEU A 17 -4.13 -5.38 -11.04
C LEU A 17 -3.49 -6.26 -9.96
N GLN A 18 -2.90 -7.39 -10.34
CA GLN A 18 -2.29 -8.31 -9.37
C GLN A 18 -1.16 -7.65 -8.60
N GLU A 19 -0.25 -6.98 -9.30
CA GLU A 19 0.87 -6.24 -8.72
C GLU A 19 0.36 -5.12 -7.80
N ALA A 20 -0.68 -4.40 -8.21
CA ALA A 20 -1.29 -3.35 -7.41
C ALA A 20 -1.91 -3.88 -6.11
N LEU A 21 -2.55 -5.06 -6.15
CA LEU A 21 -3.11 -5.71 -4.97
C LEU A 21 -2.03 -6.20 -4.01
N GLU A 22 -0.98 -6.82 -4.54
CA GLU A 22 0.18 -7.27 -3.74
C GLU A 22 0.87 -6.08 -3.06
N PHE A 23 1.05 -4.97 -3.79
CA PHE A 23 1.54 -3.72 -3.23
C PHE A 23 0.67 -3.23 -2.07
N HIS A 24 -0.65 -3.23 -2.23
CA HIS A 24 -1.56 -2.81 -1.17
C HIS A 24 -1.47 -3.68 0.08
N VAL A 25 -1.41 -5.01 -0.09
CA VAL A 25 -1.24 -5.95 1.02
C VAL A 25 0.06 -5.67 1.77
N ALA A 26 1.15 -5.43 1.04
CA ALA A 26 2.45 -5.13 1.61
C ALA A 26 2.44 -3.82 2.43
N VAL A 27 1.84 -2.76 1.88
CA VAL A 27 1.68 -1.48 2.59
C VAL A 27 0.86 -1.64 3.86
N HIS A 28 -0.26 -2.38 3.80
CA HIS A 28 -1.07 -2.64 4.99
C HIS A 28 -0.31 -3.42 6.07
N ARG A 29 0.51 -4.40 5.69
CA ARG A 29 1.38 -5.12 6.64
C ARG A 29 2.41 -4.20 7.28
N ALA A 30 3.04 -3.33 6.48
CA ALA A 30 3.99 -2.34 7.00
C ALA A 30 3.31 -1.36 7.97
N ALA A 31 2.09 -0.91 7.66
CA ALA A 31 1.29 -0.04 8.52
C ALA A 31 0.92 -0.68 9.86
N PHE A 32 0.80 -2.02 9.94
CA PHE A 32 0.61 -2.70 11.23
C PHE A 32 1.85 -2.64 12.14
N LEU A 33 3.03 -2.45 11.56
CA LEU A 33 4.31 -2.47 12.28
C LEU A 33 4.88 -1.06 12.49
N ASP A 34 4.51 -0.08 11.66
CA ASP A 34 5.01 1.29 11.69
C ASP A 34 3.86 2.32 11.72
N ALA A 35 3.82 3.11 12.79
CA ALA A 35 2.79 4.11 13.02
C ALA A 35 2.85 5.31 12.06
N ASP A 36 4.03 5.66 11.52
CA ASP A 36 4.15 6.72 10.53
C ASP A 36 3.56 6.28 9.18
N ILE A 37 3.78 5.01 8.79
CA ILE A 37 3.16 4.43 7.59
C ILE A 37 1.64 4.33 7.77
N TYR A 38 1.17 3.93 8.96
CA TYR A 38 -0.26 3.91 9.26
C TYR A 38 -0.89 5.30 9.14
N ARG A 39 -0.24 6.34 9.67
CA ARG A 39 -0.71 7.72 9.54
C ARG A 39 -0.80 8.13 8.06
N LEU A 40 0.26 7.90 7.29
CA LEU A 40 0.30 8.23 5.87
C LEU A 40 -0.80 7.51 5.08
N LEU A 41 -1.02 6.22 5.37
CA LEU A 41 -2.09 5.43 4.76
C LEU A 41 -3.48 6.03 5.05
N VAL A 42 -3.72 6.49 6.27
CA VAL A 42 -4.99 7.16 6.65
C VAL A 42 -5.14 8.51 5.96
N GLU A 43 -4.07 9.28 5.84
CA GLU A 43 -4.06 10.59 5.15
C GLU A 43 -4.36 10.41 3.65
N VAL A 44 -3.73 9.44 3.01
CA VAL A 44 -3.99 9.09 1.61
C VAL A 44 -5.40 8.54 1.41
N ALA A 45 -5.89 7.67 2.29
CA ALA A 45 -7.26 7.16 2.24
C ALA A 45 -8.31 8.26 2.46
N SER A 46 -7.95 9.30 3.21
CA SER A 46 -8.78 10.49 3.44
C SER A 46 -8.63 11.54 2.34
N LEU A 47 -7.85 11.27 1.29
CA LEU A 47 -7.53 12.18 0.19
C LEU A 47 -6.87 13.50 0.64
N LEU A 48 -6.20 13.48 1.80
CA LEU A 48 -5.41 14.62 2.29
C LEU A 48 -4.05 14.68 1.57
N GLU A 49 -3.49 13.52 1.27
CA GLU A 49 -2.24 13.37 0.54
C GLU A 49 -2.45 12.51 -0.72
N PRO A 50 -1.67 12.72 -1.79
CA PRO A 50 -1.79 11.93 -3.00
C PRO A 50 -1.27 10.51 -2.80
N ALA A 51 -1.85 9.54 -3.54
CA ALA A 51 -1.45 8.13 -3.46
C ALA A 51 0.02 7.86 -3.88
N SER A 52 0.67 8.81 -4.55
CA SER A 52 2.08 8.75 -4.90
C SER A 52 2.99 8.73 -3.66
N GLU A 53 2.58 9.34 -2.54
CA GLU A 53 3.38 9.39 -1.30
C GLU A 53 3.62 7.99 -0.70
N LEU A 54 2.72 7.03 -0.95
CA LEU A 54 2.92 5.64 -0.53
C LEU A 54 4.05 4.93 -1.29
N ASN A 55 4.53 5.53 -2.39
CA ASN A 55 5.63 5.02 -3.19
C ASN A 55 6.96 5.74 -2.89
N ASP A 56 7.01 6.61 -1.88
CA ASP A 56 8.26 7.22 -1.43
C ASP A 56 9.27 6.13 -1.04
N GLU A 57 10.54 6.33 -1.40
CA GLU A 57 11.65 5.40 -1.14
C GLU A 57 11.74 5.02 0.35
N ALA A 58 11.48 5.95 1.26
CA ALA A 58 11.47 5.69 2.70
C ALA A 58 10.33 4.75 3.14
N VAL A 59 9.18 4.82 2.47
CA VAL A 59 8.02 3.93 2.72
C VAL A 59 8.26 2.56 2.09
N VAL A 60 8.85 2.53 0.89
CA VAL A 60 9.22 1.31 0.17
C VAL A 60 10.24 0.49 0.96
N ASP A 61 11.27 1.11 1.52
CA ASP A 61 12.31 0.45 2.31
C ASP A 61 11.74 -0.20 3.59
N LYS A 62 10.90 0.55 4.32
CA LYS A 62 10.24 0.04 5.53
C LYS A 62 9.26 -1.09 5.22
N ARG A 63 8.57 -1.01 4.07
CA ARG A 63 7.68 -2.08 3.58
C ARG A 63 8.46 -3.35 3.25
N LEU A 64 9.57 -3.24 2.53
CA LEU A 64 10.44 -4.39 2.23
C LEU A 64 10.93 -5.07 3.51
N ALA A 65 11.36 -4.29 4.50
CA ALA A 65 11.76 -4.82 5.80
C ALA A 65 10.63 -5.64 6.49
N ALA A 66 9.40 -5.12 6.47
CA ALA A 66 8.22 -5.80 7.01
C ALA A 66 7.89 -7.11 6.28
N GLU A 67 8.03 -7.15 4.94
CA GLU A 67 7.85 -8.38 4.16
C GLU A 67 8.90 -9.43 4.48
N PHE A 68 10.17 -9.05 4.60
CA PHE A 68 11.26 -9.95 4.98
C PHE A 68 11.04 -10.54 6.38
N ASP A 69 10.60 -9.75 7.35
CA ASP A 69 10.27 -10.23 8.70
C ASP A 69 9.11 -11.24 8.67
N SER A 70 8.04 -10.94 7.92
CA SER A 70 6.90 -11.86 7.75
C SER A 70 7.28 -13.17 7.07
N ALA A 71 8.18 -13.13 6.07
CA ALA A 71 8.68 -14.31 5.39
C ALA A 71 9.56 -15.17 6.31
N ARG A 72 10.43 -14.52 7.11
CA ARG A 72 11.25 -15.20 8.13
C ARG A 72 10.39 -15.91 9.16
N ASP A 73 9.32 -15.28 9.63
CA ASP A 73 8.45 -15.87 10.65
C ASP A 73 7.64 -17.05 10.09
N SER A 74 7.26 -17.01 8.81
CA SER A 74 6.59 -18.12 8.12
C SER A 74 7.49 -19.34 7.91
N LEU A 75 8.81 -19.16 7.79
CA LEU A 75 9.80 -20.24 7.69
C LEU A 75 10.11 -20.91 9.03
N ARG A 76 9.70 -20.31 10.15
CA ARG A 76 9.95 -20.80 11.51
C ARG A 76 8.74 -21.53 12.13
N ALA A 77 7.59 -21.49 11.47
CA ALA A 77 6.33 -22.14 11.88
C ALA A 77 6.21 -23.53 11.26
#